data_AF-A0A094DIQ7-F1
#
_entry.id   AF-A0A094DIQ7-F1
#
_cell.length_a   1.000
_cell.length_b   1.000
_cell.length_c   1.000
_cell.angle_alpha   90.00
_cell.angle_beta   90.00
_cell.angle_gamma   90.00
#
_symmetry.space_group_name_H-M   'P 1'
#
loop_
_entity.id
_entity.type
_entity.pdbx_description
1 polymer ?
#
loop_
_entity_poly.entity_id
_entity_poly.type
_entity_poly.pdbx_seq_one_letter_code
_entity_poly.pdbx_strand_id
1 'polypeptide(L)'
;MRLQPPLFLLLQSAHAAVTITAHTTVHTTLGAAATPTPPSAQYTSPRAFQRAILDTHNFYRKEHNASALSWNRTSAAYAADWADACVFEHSGGPTGENLAAGYPNATASIDAWGTERDTYDFKKAEFSHETGHFTQVVWKDTKSVGCGRRECDGRGGSPGWWRG
;
A
#
# COMPACT_ATOMS: atom_id res chain seq x y z
N MET A 1 83.94 31.56 60.37
CA MET A 1 82.69 32.24 59.97
C MET A 1 82.48 31.96 58.48
N ARG A 2 81.61 31.02 58.11
CA ARG A 2 81.18 30.79 56.72
C ARG A 2 79.66 30.68 56.74
N LEU A 3 79.00 31.68 56.19
CA LEU A 3 77.55 31.71 55.99
C LEU A 3 77.17 30.68 54.92
N GLN A 4 76.20 29.82 55.22
CA GLN A 4 75.46 29.07 54.20
C GLN A 4 74.25 29.92 53.75
N PRO A 5 73.97 30.02 52.44
CA PRO A 5 72.80 30.70 51.93
C PRO A 5 71.53 29.86 52.13
N PRO A 6 70.34 30.49 52.16
CA PRO A 6 69.09 29.80 52.47
C PRO A 6 68.61 28.94 51.29
N LEU A 7 68.16 27.73 51.62
CA LEU A 7 67.56 26.77 50.70
C LEU A 7 66.13 27.21 50.38
N PHE A 8 65.91 27.68 49.16
CA PHE A 8 64.57 27.94 48.60
C PHE A 8 63.88 26.61 48.28
N LEU A 9 62.78 26.32 48.97
CA LEU A 9 61.93 25.17 48.69
C LEU A 9 60.84 25.58 47.68
N LEU A 10 61.01 25.18 46.41
CA LEU A 10 59.99 25.34 45.38
C LEU A 10 58.98 24.18 45.49
N LEU A 11 57.76 24.50 45.93
CA LEU A 11 56.64 23.56 45.94
C LEU A 11 56.03 23.50 44.54
N GLN A 12 56.35 22.45 43.77
CA GLN A 12 55.69 22.19 42.49
C GLN A 12 54.42 21.36 42.74
N SER A 13 53.26 21.99 42.51
CA SER A 13 51.96 21.34 42.53
C SER A 13 51.77 20.50 41.27
N ALA A 14 51.91 19.18 41.39
CA ALA A 14 51.59 18.23 40.33
C ALA A 14 50.07 18.12 40.19
N HIS A 15 49.50 18.61 39.08
CA HIS A 15 48.13 18.33 38.70
C HIS A 15 48.11 16.99 37.95
N ALA A 16 47.51 15.96 38.52
CA ALA A 16 47.25 14.70 37.83
C ALA A 16 46.02 14.87 36.93
N ALA A 17 46.21 14.80 35.61
CA ALA A 17 45.10 14.74 34.66
C ALA A 17 44.53 13.31 34.64
N VAL A 18 43.28 13.14 35.07
CA VAL A 18 42.55 11.87 34.96
C VAL A 18 41.91 11.81 33.58
N THR A 19 42.36 10.88 32.74
CA THR A 19 41.75 10.63 31.42
C THR A 19 40.63 9.61 31.58
N ILE A 20 39.38 10.01 31.29
CA ILE A 20 38.22 9.11 31.30
C ILE A 20 38.01 8.59 29.87
N THR A 21 38.24 7.30 29.65
CA THR A 21 37.93 6.63 28.38
C THR A 21 36.47 6.20 28.37
N ALA A 22 35.65 6.85 27.54
CA ALA A 22 34.28 6.38 27.28
C ALA A 22 34.32 5.26 26.22
N HIS A 23 33.85 4.07 26.57
CA HIS A 23 33.70 2.97 25.62
C HIS A 23 32.26 2.98 25.09
N THR A 24 32.08 3.36 23.82
CA THR A 24 30.78 3.28 23.15
C THR A 24 30.53 1.84 22.72
N THR A 25 29.62 1.14 23.39
CA THR A 25 29.17 -0.20 22.97
C THR A 25 28.18 -0.04 21.81
N VAL A 26 28.61 -0.35 20.59
CA VAL A 26 27.73 -0.42 19.41
C VAL A 26 26.96 -1.73 19.48
N HIS A 27 25.70 -1.66 19.92
CA HIS A 27 24.78 -2.80 19.83
C HIS A 27 24.27 -2.92 18.39
N THR A 28 24.91 -3.77 17.59
CA THR A 28 24.39 -4.16 16.27
C THR A 28 23.17 -5.05 16.47
N THR A 29 21.97 -4.46 16.51
CA THR A 29 20.73 -5.22 16.37
C THR A 29 20.66 -5.74 14.94
N LEU A 30 20.97 -7.02 14.72
CA LEU A 30 20.62 -7.74 13.50
C LEU A 30 19.10 -7.72 13.40
N GLY A 31 18.56 -6.80 12.59
CA GLY A 31 17.15 -6.84 12.21
C GLY A 31 16.90 -8.15 11.49
N ALA A 32 16.08 -9.03 12.08
CA ALA A 32 15.59 -10.20 11.38
C ALA A 32 14.93 -9.71 10.09
N ALA A 33 15.39 -10.20 8.93
CA ALA A 33 14.73 -9.95 7.66
C ALA A 33 13.27 -10.39 7.81
N ALA A 34 12.32 -9.46 7.65
CA ALA A 34 10.90 -9.78 7.68
C ALA A 34 10.64 -10.84 6.62
N THR A 35 10.17 -12.02 7.04
CA THR A 35 9.66 -13.02 6.11
C THR A 35 8.54 -12.37 5.29
N PRO A 36 8.54 -12.48 3.95
CA PRO A 36 7.52 -11.84 3.14
C PRO A 36 6.14 -12.35 3.55
N THR A 37 5.24 -11.42 3.89
CA THR A 37 3.87 -11.76 4.28
C THR A 37 3.20 -12.53 3.14
N PRO A 38 2.54 -13.67 3.42
CA PRO A 38 1.87 -14.43 2.38
C PRO A 38 0.76 -13.59 1.72
N PRO A 39 0.52 -13.77 0.42
CA PRO A 39 -0.53 -13.04 -0.28
C PRO A 39 -1.91 -13.33 0.29
N SER A 40 -2.79 -12.31 0.30
CA SER A 40 -4.17 -12.44 0.79
C SER A 40 -4.89 -13.62 0.15
N ALA A 41 -5.72 -14.31 0.94
CA ALA A 41 -6.64 -15.33 0.43
C ALA A 41 -7.56 -14.79 -0.69
N GLN A 42 -7.85 -13.48 -0.68
CA GLN A 42 -8.60 -12.83 -1.74
C GLN A 42 -7.85 -12.80 -3.07
N TYR A 43 -6.52 -12.95 -3.08
CA TYR A 43 -5.73 -13.08 -4.30
C TYR A 43 -5.34 -14.52 -4.65
N THR A 44 -5.39 -15.46 -3.70
CA THR A 44 -5.01 -16.85 -3.96
C THR A 44 -6.21 -17.80 -4.10
N SER A 45 -7.41 -17.41 -3.65
CA SER A 45 -8.64 -18.20 -3.78
C SER A 45 -9.64 -17.54 -4.74
N PRO A 46 -10.04 -18.19 -5.85
CA PRO A 46 -11.08 -17.68 -6.76
C PRO A 46 -12.39 -17.34 -6.04
N ARG A 47 -12.82 -18.19 -5.10
CA ARG A 47 -14.05 -18.00 -4.34
C ARG A 47 -13.96 -16.80 -3.38
N ALA A 48 -12.82 -16.64 -2.70
CA ALA A 48 -12.63 -15.50 -1.80
C ALA A 48 -12.56 -14.18 -2.56
N PHE A 49 -11.88 -14.16 -3.70
CA PHE A 49 -11.83 -13.00 -4.59
C PHE A 49 -13.21 -12.58 -5.08
N GLN A 50 -13.96 -13.51 -5.67
CA GLN A 50 -15.28 -13.23 -6.22
C GLN A 50 -16.22 -12.66 -5.15
N ARG A 51 -16.22 -13.24 -3.94
CA ARG A 51 -16.99 -12.72 -2.82
C ARG A 51 -16.54 -11.32 -2.42
N ALA A 52 -15.24 -11.11 -2.22
CA ALA A 52 -14.72 -9.79 -1.84
C ALA A 52 -15.11 -8.70 -2.84
N ILE A 53 -15.03 -8.99 -4.15
CA ILE A 53 -15.46 -8.06 -5.20
C ILE A 53 -16.95 -7.75 -5.08
N LEU A 54 -17.81 -8.79 -5.05
CA LEU A 54 -19.26 -8.60 -5.00
C LEU A 54 -19.71 -7.91 -3.71
N ASP A 55 -19.23 -8.37 -2.56
CA ASP A 55 -19.64 -7.88 -1.24
C ASP A 55 -19.26 -6.39 -1.10
N THR A 56 -18.05 -6.02 -1.51
CA THR A 56 -17.56 -4.63 -1.40
C THR A 56 -18.27 -3.71 -2.40
N HIS A 57 -18.48 -4.13 -3.66
CA HIS A 57 -19.29 -3.33 -4.59
C HIS A 57 -20.73 -3.14 -4.08
N ASN A 58 -21.35 -4.22 -3.60
CA ASN A 58 -22.73 -4.20 -3.16
C ASN A 58 -22.93 -3.41 -1.86
N PHE A 59 -21.90 -3.28 -1.02
CA PHE A 59 -21.88 -2.35 0.11
C PHE A 59 -22.10 -0.91 -0.37
N TYR A 60 -21.21 -0.37 -1.22
CA TYR A 60 -21.34 1.00 -1.73
C TYR A 60 -22.61 1.20 -2.54
N ARG A 61 -22.97 0.25 -3.41
CA ARG A 61 -24.19 0.34 -4.23
C ARG A 61 -25.46 0.45 -3.39
N LYS A 62 -25.53 -0.28 -2.27
CA LYS A 62 -26.67 -0.19 -1.34
C LYS A 62 -26.79 1.21 -0.74
N GLU A 63 -25.67 1.83 -0.34
CA GLU A 63 -25.66 3.20 0.22
C GLU A 63 -26.12 4.25 -0.80
N HIS A 64 -25.98 3.97 -2.10
CA HIS A 64 -26.38 4.85 -3.20
C HIS A 64 -27.65 4.41 -3.96
N ASN A 65 -28.45 3.53 -3.35
CA ASN A 65 -29.71 3.04 -3.90
C ASN A 65 -29.58 2.45 -5.32
N ALA A 66 -28.46 1.77 -5.58
CA ALA A 66 -28.21 1.00 -6.80
C ALA A 66 -28.41 -0.50 -6.52
N SER A 67 -29.00 -1.22 -7.49
CA SER A 67 -29.25 -2.66 -7.35
C SER A 67 -27.94 -3.45 -7.22
N ALA A 68 -27.96 -4.54 -6.44
CA ALA A 68 -26.80 -5.42 -6.29
C ALA A 68 -26.33 -6.00 -7.64
N LEU A 69 -25.02 -6.13 -7.81
CA LEU A 69 -24.38 -6.75 -8.96
C LEU A 69 -24.38 -8.26 -8.83
N SER A 70 -24.46 -8.92 -9.98
CA SER A 70 -24.18 -10.34 -10.15
C SER A 70 -22.79 -10.57 -10.73
N TRP A 71 -22.21 -11.76 -10.53
CA TRP A 71 -20.91 -12.09 -11.13
C TRP A 71 -21.05 -12.46 -12.61
N ASN A 72 -20.27 -11.81 -13.46
CA ASN A 72 -20.18 -12.10 -14.88
C ASN A 72 -18.90 -12.88 -15.19
N ARG A 73 -19.04 -14.16 -15.58
CA ARG A 73 -17.89 -15.02 -15.91
C ARG A 73 -17.16 -14.57 -17.18
N THR A 74 -17.87 -14.03 -18.17
CA THR A 74 -17.28 -13.54 -19.41
C THR A 74 -16.41 -12.31 -19.15
N SER A 75 -16.93 -11.33 -18.40
CA SER A 75 -16.13 -10.16 -17.99
C SER A 75 -14.94 -10.56 -17.12
N ALA A 76 -15.10 -11.53 -16.22
CA ALA A 76 -13.99 -12.00 -15.39
C ALA A 76 -12.88 -12.67 -16.21
N ALA A 77 -13.25 -13.48 -17.22
CA ALA A 77 -12.28 -14.09 -18.12
C ALA A 77 -11.55 -13.03 -18.96
N TYR A 78 -12.29 -12.07 -19.51
CA TYR A 78 -11.71 -10.95 -20.26
C TYR A 78 -10.75 -10.12 -19.40
N ALA A 79 -11.15 -9.75 -18.19
CA ALA A 79 -10.30 -8.97 -17.29
C ALA A 79 -9.07 -9.76 -16.80
N ALA A 80 -9.16 -11.09 -16.68
CA ALA A 80 -8.01 -11.92 -16.35
C ALA A 80 -7.00 -11.99 -17.52
N ASP A 81 -7.49 -12.16 -18.75
CA ASP A 81 -6.68 -12.14 -19.97
C ASP A 81 -5.97 -10.78 -20.14
N TRP A 82 -6.69 -9.68 -19.92
CA TRP A 82 -6.11 -8.34 -19.95
C TRP A 82 -5.04 -8.14 -18.88
N ALA A 83 -5.30 -8.59 -17.64
CA ALA A 83 -4.35 -8.46 -16.53
C ALA A 83 -3.06 -9.28 -16.73
N ASP A 84 -3.07 -10.31 -17.57
CA ASP A 84 -1.88 -11.15 -17.83
C ASP A 84 -0.74 -10.40 -18.52
N ALA A 85 -1.05 -9.33 -19.26
CA ALA A 85 -0.05 -8.46 -19.86
C ALA A 85 0.70 -7.60 -18.82
N CYS A 86 0.15 -7.43 -17.61
CA CYS A 86 0.70 -6.58 -16.57
C CYS A 86 0.93 -5.11 -16.97
N VAL A 87 0.19 -4.63 -17.96
CA VAL A 87 0.22 -3.22 -18.38
C VAL A 87 -0.89 -2.46 -17.67
N PHE A 88 -0.55 -1.39 -16.96
CA PHE A 88 -1.51 -0.56 -16.22
C PHE A 88 -2.18 0.45 -17.16
N GLU A 89 -2.99 -0.05 -18.08
CA GLU A 89 -3.73 0.77 -19.04
C GLU A 89 -5.13 0.18 -19.29
N HIS A 90 -6.06 1.04 -19.71
CA HIS A 90 -7.42 0.62 -19.99
C HIS A 90 -7.49 -0.23 -21.26
N SER A 91 -8.30 -1.29 -21.25
CA SER A 91 -8.33 -2.26 -22.35
C SER A 91 -8.94 -1.73 -23.66
N GLY A 92 -9.68 -0.62 -23.59
CA GLY A 92 -10.50 -0.13 -24.70
C GLY A 92 -11.66 -1.07 -25.08
N GLY A 93 -11.98 -2.03 -24.21
CA GLY A 93 -13.04 -3.01 -24.42
C GLY A 93 -14.45 -2.40 -24.41
N PRO A 94 -15.47 -3.21 -24.74
CA PRO A 94 -16.85 -2.72 -24.91
C PRO A 94 -17.60 -2.47 -23.58
N THR A 95 -16.99 -2.74 -22.43
CA THR A 95 -17.59 -2.59 -21.10
C THR A 95 -16.85 -1.54 -20.28
N GLY A 96 -17.52 -0.95 -19.29
CA GLY A 96 -16.86 -0.11 -18.30
C GLY A 96 -15.76 -0.86 -17.53
N GLU A 97 -14.75 -0.14 -17.06
CA GLU A 97 -13.53 -0.71 -16.46
C GLU A 97 -12.97 0.21 -15.37
N ASN A 98 -12.52 -0.39 -14.27
CA ASN A 98 -11.70 0.26 -13.25
C ASN A 98 -10.40 -0.54 -13.08
N LEU A 99 -9.28 0.16 -12.86
CA LEU A 99 -7.95 -0.43 -12.67
C LEU A 99 -7.43 -0.15 -11.26
N ALA A 100 -6.72 -1.12 -10.69
CA ALA A 100 -6.11 -1.00 -9.38
C ALA A 100 -4.82 -1.82 -9.32
N ALA A 101 -3.79 -1.28 -8.68
CA ALA A 101 -2.53 -1.96 -8.43
C ALA A 101 -1.99 -1.56 -7.05
N GLY A 102 -1.21 -2.45 -6.43
CA GLY A 102 -0.53 -2.14 -5.17
C GLY A 102 -1.38 -2.23 -3.90
N TYR A 103 -2.57 -2.84 -3.98
CA TYR A 103 -3.43 -3.03 -2.81
C TYR A 103 -3.17 -4.37 -2.09
N PRO A 104 -3.40 -4.44 -0.76
CA PRO A 104 -3.15 -5.63 0.03
C PRO A 104 -4.15 -6.77 -0.21
N ASN A 105 -5.33 -6.46 -0.73
CA ASN A 105 -6.38 -7.42 -1.03
C ASN A 105 -7.45 -6.77 -1.95
N ALA A 106 -8.36 -7.58 -2.48
CA ALA A 106 -9.39 -7.11 -3.41
C ALA A 106 -10.36 -6.13 -2.76
N THR A 107 -10.73 -6.34 -1.49
CA THR A 107 -11.58 -5.40 -0.74
C THR A 107 -10.94 -4.01 -0.71
N ALA A 108 -9.65 -3.90 -0.35
CA ALA A 108 -8.94 -2.64 -0.29
C ALA A 108 -8.90 -1.90 -1.64
N SER A 109 -8.76 -2.61 -2.77
CA SER A 109 -8.83 -1.98 -4.09
C SER A 109 -10.21 -1.41 -4.42
N ILE A 110 -11.30 -2.11 -4.04
CA ILE A 110 -12.66 -1.61 -4.27
C ILE A 110 -12.99 -0.47 -3.31
N ASP A 111 -12.52 -0.54 -2.06
CA ASP A 111 -12.67 0.54 -1.10
C ASP A 111 -11.98 1.82 -1.56
N ALA A 112 -10.78 1.71 -2.12
CA ALA A 112 -10.10 2.88 -2.68
C ALA A 112 -10.96 3.60 -3.73
N TRP A 113 -11.53 2.84 -4.68
CA TRP A 113 -12.49 3.39 -5.66
C TRP A 113 -13.75 3.93 -4.99
N GLY A 114 -14.33 3.21 -4.02
CA GLY A 114 -15.55 3.59 -3.34
C GLY A 114 -15.41 4.88 -2.51
N THR A 115 -14.24 5.10 -1.91
CA THR A 115 -13.95 6.28 -1.07
C THR A 115 -13.75 7.57 -1.86
N GLU A 116 -13.59 7.52 -3.19
CA GLU A 116 -13.60 8.75 -4.02
C GLU A 116 -14.95 9.51 -3.92
N ARG A 117 -15.99 8.86 -3.37
CA ARG A 117 -17.25 9.53 -2.97
C ARG A 117 -17.03 10.74 -2.06
N ASP A 118 -15.98 10.72 -1.25
CA ASP A 118 -15.70 11.78 -0.27
C ASP A 118 -15.29 13.09 -0.97
N THR A 119 -14.83 13.00 -2.22
CA THR A 119 -14.47 14.13 -3.08
C THR A 119 -15.43 14.34 -4.25
N TYR A 120 -16.47 13.51 -4.40
CA TYR A 120 -17.41 13.61 -5.51
C TYR A 120 -18.43 14.74 -5.32
N ASP A 121 -18.53 15.63 -6.32
CA ASP A 121 -19.55 16.69 -6.34
C ASP A 121 -20.89 16.15 -6.88
N PHE A 122 -21.72 15.64 -5.96
CA PHE A 122 -23.07 15.15 -6.28
C PHE A 122 -24.02 16.20 -6.88
N LYS A 123 -23.72 17.50 -6.73
CA LYS A 123 -24.57 18.57 -7.29
C LYS A 123 -24.29 18.79 -8.77
N LYS A 124 -23.02 18.71 -9.17
CA LYS A 124 -22.62 18.79 -10.58
C LYS A 124 -22.90 17.48 -11.31
N ALA A 125 -22.63 16.36 -10.65
CA ALA A 125 -22.79 15.01 -11.21
C ALA A 125 -22.03 14.81 -12.54
N GLU A 126 -20.83 15.40 -12.65
CA GLU A 126 -19.97 15.33 -13.83
C GLU A 126 -18.87 14.27 -13.67
N PHE A 127 -18.29 13.86 -14.79
CA PHE A 127 -17.09 13.03 -14.79
C PHE A 127 -15.87 13.85 -14.36
N SER A 128 -15.03 13.26 -13.50
CA SER A 128 -13.68 13.71 -13.22
C SER A 128 -12.76 12.49 -13.20
N HIS A 129 -11.46 12.71 -13.44
CA HIS A 129 -10.48 11.62 -13.38
C HIS A 129 -10.33 11.10 -11.95
N GLU A 130 -10.50 11.99 -10.96
CA GLU A 130 -10.34 11.74 -9.54
C GLU A 130 -11.48 10.93 -8.92
N THR A 131 -12.66 10.91 -9.54
CA THR A 131 -13.87 10.24 -9.02
C THR A 131 -14.50 9.27 -10.01
N GLY A 132 -13.80 8.99 -11.11
CA GLY A 132 -14.29 8.13 -12.17
C GLY A 132 -14.54 6.70 -11.67
N HIS A 133 -13.70 6.20 -10.78
CA HIS A 133 -13.84 4.83 -10.29
C HIS A 133 -15.08 4.69 -9.38
N PHE A 134 -15.31 5.66 -8.48
CA PHE A 134 -16.51 5.67 -7.65
C PHE A 134 -17.79 5.65 -8.47
N THR A 135 -17.89 6.54 -9.47
CA THR A 135 -19.11 6.61 -10.30
C THR A 135 -19.36 5.29 -11.03
N GLN A 136 -18.31 4.59 -11.48
CA GLN A 136 -18.45 3.26 -12.07
C GLN A 136 -18.91 2.21 -11.05
N VAL A 137 -18.40 2.23 -9.80
CA VAL A 137 -18.82 1.29 -8.73
C VAL A 137 -20.33 1.41 -8.47
N VAL A 138 -20.85 2.64 -8.38
CA VAL A 138 -22.26 2.91 -8.05
C VAL A 138 -23.17 3.12 -9.26
N TRP A 139 -22.68 2.89 -10.48
CA TRP A 139 -23.44 3.11 -11.70
C TRP A 139 -24.71 2.27 -11.74
N LYS A 140 -25.89 2.91 -11.75
CA LYS A 140 -27.19 2.24 -11.58
C LYS A 140 -27.52 1.26 -12.70
N ASP A 141 -27.03 1.52 -13.91
CA ASP A 141 -27.29 0.68 -15.07
C ASP A 141 -26.36 -0.52 -15.17
N THR A 142 -25.24 -0.53 -14.45
CA THR A 142 -24.39 -1.71 -14.35
C THR A 142 -25.12 -2.79 -13.56
N LYS A 143 -25.28 -3.98 -14.15
CA LYS A 143 -26.01 -5.13 -13.53
C LYS A 143 -25.11 -6.30 -13.16
N SER A 144 -23.89 -6.34 -13.69
CA SER A 144 -22.95 -7.41 -13.43
C SER A 144 -21.52 -6.92 -13.44
N VAL A 145 -20.64 -7.58 -12.69
CA VAL A 145 -19.20 -7.32 -12.65
C VAL A 145 -18.43 -8.63 -12.77
N GLY A 146 -17.30 -8.59 -13.44
CA GLY A 146 -16.30 -9.65 -13.43
C GLY A 146 -14.93 -9.02 -13.39
N CYS A 147 -14.05 -9.51 -12.53
CA CYS A 147 -12.71 -8.96 -12.34
C CYS A 147 -11.66 -10.02 -12.59
N GLY A 148 -10.52 -9.57 -13.10
CA GLY A 148 -9.26 -10.31 -13.18
C GLY A 148 -8.29 -9.84 -12.11
N ARG A 149 -7.23 -10.63 -11.88
CA ARG A 149 -6.10 -10.23 -11.04
C ARG A 149 -4.85 -10.95 -11.49
N ARG A 150 -3.72 -10.28 -11.40
CA ARG A 150 -2.42 -10.85 -11.75
C ARG A 150 -1.36 -10.38 -10.76
N GLU A 151 -0.48 -11.30 -10.36
CA GLU A 151 0.80 -10.96 -9.74
C GLU A 151 1.76 -10.55 -10.87
N CYS A 152 2.15 -9.28 -10.87
CA CYS A 152 2.98 -8.69 -11.91
C CYS A 152 4.45 -8.61 -11.52
N ASP A 153 4.81 -8.71 -10.24
CA ASP A 153 6.18 -8.59 -9.73
C ASP A 153 6.94 -7.38 -10.33
N GLY A 154 6.24 -6.24 -10.50
CA GLY A 154 6.79 -5.02 -11.08
C GLY A 154 6.82 -4.96 -12.62
N ARG A 155 6.36 -6.00 -13.32
CA ARG A 155 6.27 -6.01 -14.79
C ARG A 155 5.28 -4.96 -15.30
N GLY A 156 5.62 -4.34 -16.42
CA GLY A 156 4.79 -3.32 -17.07
C GLY A 156 4.50 -2.09 -16.20
N GLY A 157 5.34 -1.82 -15.20
CA GLY A 157 5.13 -0.74 -14.23
C GLY A 157 4.07 -1.03 -13.18
N SER A 158 3.46 -2.22 -13.22
CA SER A 158 2.43 -2.64 -12.27
C SER A 158 3.06 -3.29 -11.04
N PRO A 159 2.86 -2.75 -9.82
CA PRO A 159 3.32 -3.41 -8.62
C PRO A 159 2.66 -4.79 -8.47
N GLY A 160 3.38 -5.69 -7.83
CA GLY A 160 2.87 -7.01 -7.51
C GLY A 160 1.81 -7.03 -6.43
N TRP A 161 1.47 -8.22 -5.93
CA TRP A 161 0.76 -8.33 -4.66
C TRP A 161 1.54 -7.57 -3.59
N TRP A 162 0.80 -6.90 -2.71
CA TRP A 162 1.40 -6.22 -1.58
C TRP A 162 2.22 -7.22 -0.75
N ARG A 163 3.52 -6.99 -0.70
CA ARG A 163 4.46 -7.66 0.21
C ARG A 163 4.89 -6.55 1.16
N GLY A 164 4.20 -6.49 2.31
CA GLY A 164 4.40 -5.43 3.31
C GLY A 164 5.83 -5.30 3.78
#